data_AF-A0A969TZW6-F1
#
_entry.id   AF-A0A969TZW6-F1
#
_cell.length_a   1.000
_cell.length_b   1.000
_cell.length_c   1.000
_cell.angle_alpha   90.00
_cell.angle_beta   90.00
_cell.angle_gamma   90.00
#
_symmetry.space_group_name_H-M   'P 1'
#
loop_
_entity.id
_entity.type
_entity.pdbx_description
1 polymer ?
#
loop_
_entity_poly.entity_id
_entity_poly.type
_entity_poly.pdbx_seq_one_letter_code
_entity_poly.pdbx_strand_id
1 'polypeptide(L)'
;MSQTIPELQTEVRTLHAEVTALKESRQQLYKQRTSCRVTVSFPKNNTPEAIAEFQQQTAAFGEQWLQQLAEIDREIQAIEKQLQPKEAVYNYKQAELDKLLAGEHWKQVEYDVQTGEKRLQAQARRINQAAALLESEIKALKELYDRLNPSYSEWYEQPTEIVEFAAKTIPYAFPSSNRLILGNKEIEM
;
A
#
# COMPACT_ATOMS: atom_id res chain seq x y z
N MET A 1 -6.34 -27.79 -5.96
CA MET A 1 -6.42 -27.18 -4.61
C MET A 1 -5.84 -25.79 -4.73
N SER A 2 -6.59 -24.74 -4.37
CA SER A 2 -6.08 -23.36 -4.45
C SER A 2 -5.08 -23.14 -3.33
N GLN A 3 -3.85 -22.72 -3.66
CA GLN A 3 -2.83 -22.34 -2.67
C GLN A 3 -3.34 -21.21 -1.79
N THR A 4 -3.01 -21.21 -0.50
CA THR A 4 -3.37 -20.12 0.40
C THR A 4 -2.46 -18.90 0.18
N ILE A 5 -2.92 -17.68 0.49
CA ILE A 5 -2.09 -16.46 0.36
C ILE A 5 -0.76 -16.58 1.12
N PRO A 6 -0.70 -17.09 2.37
CA PRO A 6 0.57 -17.27 3.09
C PRO A 6 1.53 -18.27 2.42
N GLU A 7 1.00 -19.35 1.86
CA GLU A 7 1.79 -20.31 1.08
C GLU A 7 2.37 -19.65 -0.16
N LEU A 8 1.54 -18.92 -0.92
CA LEU A 8 1.98 -18.24 -2.13
C LEU A 8 3.01 -17.14 -1.83
N GLN A 9 2.85 -16.38 -0.75
CA GLN A 9 3.84 -15.40 -0.27
C GLN A 9 5.19 -16.06 0.04
N THR A 10 5.17 -17.20 0.72
CA THR A 10 6.38 -17.95 1.06
C THR A 10 7.09 -18.46 -0.19
N GLU A 11 6.33 -18.97 -1.17
CA GLU A 11 6.86 -19.43 -2.44
C GLU A 11 7.45 -18.28 -3.27
N VAL A 12 6.74 -17.16 -3.38
CA VAL A 12 7.22 -15.95 -4.06
C VAL A 12 8.51 -15.44 -3.43
N ARG A 13 8.60 -15.41 -2.10
CA ARG A 13 9.81 -15.00 -1.38
C ARG A 13 10.99 -15.94 -1.65
N THR A 14 10.74 -17.25 -1.64
CA THR A 14 11.77 -18.25 -1.94
C THR A 14 12.27 -18.11 -3.37
N LEU A 15 11.36 -18.00 -4.34
CA LEU A 15 11.71 -17.78 -5.75
C LEU A 15 12.47 -16.48 -5.97
N HIS A 16 12.09 -15.40 -5.28
CA HIS A 16 12.80 -14.13 -5.36
C HIS A 16 14.25 -14.26 -4.88
N ALA A 17 14.48 -14.97 -3.77
CA ALA A 17 15.81 -15.23 -3.25
C ALA A 17 16.65 -16.06 -4.24
N GLU A 18 16.07 -17.11 -4.81
CA GLU A 18 16.75 -17.93 -5.82
C GLU A 18 17.12 -17.15 -7.09
N VAL A 19 16.18 -16.37 -7.63
CA VAL A 19 16.42 -15.51 -8.80
C VAL A 19 17.53 -14.50 -8.51
N THR A 20 17.53 -13.91 -7.30
CA THR A 20 18.55 -12.95 -6.89
C THR A 20 19.92 -13.60 -6.79
N ALA A 21 20.03 -14.76 -6.15
CA ALA A 21 21.28 -15.51 -6.05
C ALA A 21 21.85 -15.91 -7.42
N LEU A 22 20.99 -16.31 -8.37
CA LEU A 22 21.40 -16.62 -9.74
C LEU A 22 21.88 -15.37 -10.50
N LYS A 23 21.21 -14.21 -10.32
CA LYS A 23 21.65 -12.94 -10.91
C LYS A 23 23.00 -12.50 -10.39
N GLU A 24 23.23 -12.61 -9.08
CA GLU A 24 24.51 -12.30 -8.45
C GLU A 24 25.62 -13.21 -8.95
N SER A 25 25.36 -14.51 -9.04
CA SER A 25 26.30 -15.50 -9.58
C SER A 25 26.68 -15.19 -11.03
N ARG A 26 25.69 -14.89 -11.88
CA ARG A 26 25.92 -14.47 -13.27
C ARG A 26 26.76 -13.19 -13.34
N GLN A 27 26.47 -12.20 -12.50
CA GLN A 27 27.22 -10.95 -12.46
C GLN A 27 28.68 -11.19 -12.04
N GLN A 28 28.93 -12.11 -11.11
CA GLN A 28 30.27 -12.50 -10.71
C GLN A 28 31.04 -13.17 -11.85
N LEU A 29 30.40 -14.07 -12.61
CA LEU A 29 31.01 -14.67 -13.81
C LEU A 29 31.34 -13.63 -14.87
N TYR A 30 30.47 -12.64 -15.12
CA TYR A 30 30.79 -11.55 -16.04
C TYR A 30 32.00 -10.72 -15.58
N LYS A 31 32.14 -10.47 -14.26
CA LYS A 31 33.33 -9.82 -13.71
C LYS A 31 34.58 -10.67 -13.92
N GLN A 32 34.51 -11.97 -13.63
CA GLN A 32 35.61 -12.91 -13.87
C GLN A 32 36.03 -12.92 -15.33
N ARG A 33 35.06 -13.04 -16.25
CA ARG A 33 35.27 -12.97 -17.70
C ARG A 33 36.01 -11.70 -18.12
N THR A 34 35.56 -10.55 -17.61
CA THR A 34 36.15 -9.23 -17.94
C THR A 34 37.55 -9.06 -17.34
N SER A 35 37.83 -9.71 -16.21
CA SER A 35 39.13 -9.70 -15.54
C SER A 35 40.14 -10.70 -16.13
N CYS A 36 39.67 -11.65 -16.95
CA CYS A 36 40.48 -12.70 -17.55
C CYS A 36 41.43 -12.09 -18.60
N ARG A 37 42.71 -11.94 -18.26
CA ARG A 37 43.75 -11.31 -19.09
C ARG A 37 44.94 -12.23 -19.27
N VAL A 38 45.55 -12.19 -20.45
CA VAL A 38 46.85 -12.83 -20.72
C VAL A 38 47.96 -11.82 -20.44
N THR A 39 48.94 -12.23 -19.63
CA THR A 39 50.17 -11.45 -19.45
C THR A 39 51.23 -12.01 -20.40
N VAL A 40 51.66 -11.20 -21.37
CA VAL A 40 52.70 -11.58 -22.33
C VAL A 40 54.00 -10.88 -21.96
N SER A 41 55.07 -11.64 -21.76
CA SER A 41 56.40 -11.12 -21.46
C SER A 41 57.31 -11.32 -22.66
N PHE A 42 57.77 -10.23 -23.27
CA PHE A 42 58.62 -10.28 -24.45
C PHE A 42 60.05 -10.75 -24.11
N PRO A 43 60.71 -11.49 -25.02
CA PRO A 43 62.08 -11.94 -24.82
C PRO A 43 63.05 -10.74 -24.76
N LYS A 44 64.12 -10.88 -23.98
CA LYS A 44 65.14 -9.82 -23.80
C LYS A 44 66.10 -9.68 -24.98
N ASN A 45 66.19 -10.71 -25.81
CA ASN A 45 67.11 -10.85 -26.93
C ASN A 45 66.38 -11.44 -28.15
N ASN A 46 66.75 -10.97 -29.35
CA ASN A 46 66.09 -11.32 -30.61
C ASN A 46 66.74 -12.53 -31.30
N THR A 47 67.25 -13.50 -30.53
CA THR A 47 67.79 -14.72 -31.16
C THR A 47 66.63 -15.56 -31.72
N PRO A 48 66.84 -16.27 -32.84
CA PRO A 48 65.80 -17.13 -33.42
C PRO A 48 65.20 -18.12 -32.41
N GLU A 49 66.03 -18.65 -31.51
CA GLU A 49 65.62 -19.58 -30.47
C GLU A 49 64.74 -18.91 -29.41
N ALA A 50 65.09 -17.69 -28.97
CA ALA A 50 64.30 -16.94 -27.99
C ALA A 50 62.94 -16.50 -28.54
N ILE A 51 62.89 -16.19 -29.85
CA ILE A 51 61.65 -15.87 -30.55
C ILE A 51 60.76 -17.11 -30.68
N ALA A 52 61.34 -18.27 -31.05
CA ALA A 52 60.61 -19.53 -31.16
C ALA A 52 60.02 -19.98 -29.81
N GLU A 53 60.81 -19.89 -28.73
CA GLU A 53 60.37 -20.23 -27.38
C GLU A 53 59.27 -19.28 -26.90
N PHE A 54 59.41 -17.97 -27.14
CA PHE A 54 58.36 -16.99 -26.85
C PHE A 54 57.06 -17.26 -27.62
N GLN A 55 57.13 -17.62 -28.90
CA GLN A 55 55.96 -17.97 -29.71
C GLN A 55 55.27 -19.22 -29.17
N GLN A 56 56.03 -20.26 -28.80
CA GLN A 56 55.49 -21.49 -28.24
C GLN A 56 54.81 -21.24 -26.88
N GLN A 57 55.44 -20.47 -25.99
CA GLN A 57 54.85 -20.08 -24.71
C GLN A 57 53.58 -19.25 -24.91
N THR A 58 53.60 -18.26 -25.80
CA THR A 58 52.45 -17.40 -26.09
C THR A 58 51.28 -18.21 -26.67
N ALA A 59 51.55 -19.18 -27.54
CA ALA A 59 50.53 -20.08 -28.07
C ALA A 59 49.90 -20.93 -26.96
N ALA A 60 50.70 -21.53 -26.09
CA ALA A 60 50.20 -22.32 -24.96
C ALA A 60 49.37 -21.48 -23.97
N PHE A 61 49.82 -20.26 -23.65
CA PHE A 61 49.04 -19.33 -22.82
C PHE A 61 47.74 -18.89 -23.49
N GLY A 62 47.76 -18.66 -24.81
CA GLY A 62 46.59 -18.33 -25.59
C GLY A 62 45.53 -19.44 -25.57
N GLU A 63 45.95 -20.70 -25.73
CA GLU A 63 45.06 -21.86 -25.64
C GLU A 63 44.43 -22.01 -24.25
N GLN A 64 45.24 -21.90 -23.19
CA GLN A 64 44.74 -21.97 -21.81
C GLN A 64 43.74 -20.85 -21.50
N TRP A 65 44.00 -19.63 -21.97
CA TRP A 65 43.10 -18.51 -21.79
C TRP A 65 41.77 -18.69 -22.53
N LEU A 66 41.81 -19.18 -23.77
CA LEU A 66 40.59 -19.50 -24.53
C LEU A 66 39.76 -20.58 -23.85
N GLN A 67 40.40 -21.60 -23.26
CA GLN A 67 39.70 -22.62 -22.47
C GLN A 67 39.03 -22.03 -21.24
N GLN A 68 39.71 -21.16 -20.48
CA GLN A 68 39.13 -20.49 -19.31
C GLN A 68 37.92 -19.63 -19.68
N LEU A 69 38.02 -18.84 -20.76
CA LEU A 69 36.90 -18.04 -21.24
C LEU A 69 35.72 -18.92 -21.68
N ALA A 70 35.99 -20.01 -22.39
CA ALA A 70 34.95 -20.94 -22.83
C ALA A 70 34.23 -21.61 -21.64
N GLU A 71 34.94 -21.91 -20.56
CA GLU A 71 34.33 -22.47 -19.35
C GLU A 71 33.45 -21.44 -18.63
N ILE A 72 33.93 -20.20 -18.47
CA ILE A 72 33.12 -19.11 -17.91
C ILE A 72 31.87 -18.87 -18.77
N ASP A 73 32.00 -18.88 -20.11
CA ASP A 73 30.87 -18.69 -21.02
C ASP A 73 29.85 -19.84 -20.92
N ARG A 74 30.29 -21.08 -20.71
CA ARG A 74 29.40 -22.23 -20.42
C ARG A 74 28.67 -22.06 -19.10
N GLU A 75 29.36 -21.66 -18.04
CA GLU A 75 28.74 -21.44 -16.73
C GLU A 75 27.70 -20.32 -16.80
N ILE A 76 27.98 -19.22 -17.50
CA ILE A 76 27.02 -18.14 -17.75
C ILE A 76 25.78 -18.69 -18.45
N GLN A 77 25.94 -19.45 -19.54
CA GLN A 77 24.81 -20.05 -20.25
C GLN A 77 24.00 -21.02 -19.38
N ALA A 78 24.66 -21.78 -18.51
CA ALA A 78 23.98 -22.69 -17.59
C ALA A 78 23.12 -21.92 -16.58
N ILE A 79 23.63 -20.81 -16.04
CA ILE A 79 22.86 -19.93 -15.15
C ILE A 79 21.70 -19.29 -15.90
N GLU A 80 21.91 -18.78 -17.12
CA GLU A 80 20.84 -18.15 -17.92
C GLU A 80 19.70 -19.12 -18.23
N LYS A 81 20.01 -20.38 -18.54
CA LYS A 81 19.01 -21.45 -18.75
C LYS A 81 18.19 -21.74 -17.49
N GLN A 82 18.73 -21.54 -16.30
CA GLN A 82 18.00 -21.68 -15.04
C GLN A 82 17.23 -20.41 -14.66
N LEU A 83 17.79 -19.24 -14.99
CA LEU A 83 17.25 -17.95 -14.61
C LEU A 83 15.93 -17.65 -15.32
N GLN A 84 15.88 -17.84 -16.65
CA GLN A 84 14.67 -17.56 -17.44
C GLN A 84 13.40 -18.25 -16.93
N PRO A 85 13.37 -19.59 -16.73
CA PRO A 85 12.17 -20.25 -16.24
C PRO A 85 11.83 -19.85 -14.81
N LYS A 86 12.82 -19.62 -13.94
CA LYS A 86 12.58 -19.18 -12.56
C LYS A 86 12.01 -17.77 -12.49
N GLU A 87 12.49 -16.85 -13.32
CA GLU A 87 11.94 -15.50 -13.43
C GLU A 87 10.50 -15.52 -13.95
N ALA A 88 10.19 -16.36 -14.94
CA ALA A 88 8.84 -16.51 -15.45
C ALA A 88 7.88 -17.01 -14.36
N VAL A 89 8.28 -18.02 -13.58
CA VAL A 89 7.48 -18.56 -12.46
C VAL A 89 7.34 -17.53 -11.35
N TYR A 90 8.41 -16.81 -11.00
CA TYR A 90 8.37 -15.72 -10.02
C TYR A 90 7.36 -14.63 -10.44
N ASN A 91 7.45 -14.13 -11.67
CA ASN A 91 6.57 -13.08 -12.17
C ASN A 91 5.10 -13.53 -12.19
N TYR A 92 4.84 -14.76 -12.62
CA TYR A 92 3.49 -15.32 -12.60
C TYR A 92 2.92 -15.40 -11.18
N LYS A 93 3.68 -15.95 -10.23
CA LYS A 93 3.22 -16.12 -8.84
C LYS A 93 3.08 -14.78 -8.12
N GLN A 94 3.96 -13.82 -8.40
CA GLN A 94 3.85 -12.45 -7.88
C GLN A 94 2.55 -11.79 -8.37
N ALA A 95 2.24 -11.89 -9.67
CA ALA A 95 1.02 -11.33 -10.22
C ALA A 95 -0.25 -11.98 -9.63
N GLU A 96 -0.23 -13.29 -9.41
CA GLU A 96 -1.35 -14.00 -8.76
C GLU A 96 -1.51 -13.57 -7.30
N LEU A 97 -0.41 -13.39 -6.57
CA LEU A 97 -0.42 -12.89 -5.20
C LEU A 97 -1.00 -11.47 -5.13
N ASP A 98 -0.56 -10.57 -6.00
CA ASP A 98 -1.03 -9.18 -6.05
C ASP A 98 -2.53 -9.11 -6.32
N LYS A 99 -3.03 -9.97 -7.21
CA LYS A 99 -4.46 -10.10 -7.52
C LYS A 99 -5.28 -10.58 -6.33
N LEU A 100 -4.78 -11.58 -5.59
CA LEU A 100 -5.45 -12.11 -4.40
C LEU A 100 -5.50 -11.06 -3.28
N LEU A 101 -4.38 -10.38 -3.01
CA LEU A 101 -4.30 -9.31 -2.02
C LEU A 101 -5.22 -8.14 -2.36
N ALA A 102 -5.27 -7.73 -3.64
CA ALA A 102 -6.21 -6.71 -4.09
C ALA A 102 -7.67 -7.14 -3.85
N GLY A 103 -7.99 -8.41 -4.12
CA GLY A 103 -9.32 -8.96 -3.89
C GLY A 103 -9.75 -8.92 -2.41
N GLU A 104 -8.87 -9.27 -1.48
CA GLU A 104 -9.14 -9.16 -0.04
C GLU A 104 -9.31 -7.71 0.40
N HIS A 105 -8.45 -6.82 -0.08
CA HIS A 105 -8.54 -5.40 0.22
C HIS A 105 -9.88 -4.81 -0.25
N TRP A 106 -10.34 -5.12 -1.47
CA TRP A 106 -11.62 -4.63 -1.97
C TRP A 106 -12.82 -5.14 -1.16
N LYS A 107 -12.79 -6.41 -0.72
CA LYS A 107 -13.82 -6.94 0.18
C LYS A 107 -13.86 -6.20 1.52
N GLN A 108 -12.69 -5.87 2.07
CA GLN A 108 -12.61 -5.12 3.31
C GLN A 108 -13.16 -3.70 3.14
N VAL A 109 -12.78 -3.01 2.06
CA VAL A 109 -13.33 -1.68 1.73
C VAL A 109 -14.85 -1.75 1.55
N GLU A 110 -15.36 -2.74 0.84
CA GLU A 110 -16.81 -2.93 0.66
C GLU A 110 -17.51 -3.13 2.01
N TYR A 111 -16.96 -3.96 2.88
CA TYR A 111 -17.47 -4.17 4.24
C TYR A 111 -17.47 -2.87 5.07
N ASP A 112 -16.38 -2.12 5.03
CA ASP A 112 -16.24 -0.86 5.79
C ASP A 112 -17.21 0.21 5.28
N VAL A 113 -17.44 0.29 3.96
CA VAL A 113 -18.44 1.19 3.38
C VAL A 113 -19.85 0.79 3.82
N GLN A 114 -20.23 -0.48 3.68
CA GLN A 114 -21.57 -0.95 4.04
C GLN A 114 -21.87 -0.80 5.55
N THR A 115 -20.89 -1.10 6.40
CA THR A 115 -21.04 -0.96 7.86
C THR A 115 -20.96 0.49 8.31
N GLY A 116 -20.08 1.28 7.70
CA GLY A 116 -19.94 2.71 7.93
C GLY A 116 -21.22 3.47 7.59
N GLU A 117 -21.85 3.17 6.44
CA GLU A 117 -23.11 3.79 6.04
C GLU A 117 -24.22 3.51 7.05
N LYS A 118 -24.40 2.25 7.46
CA LYS A 118 -25.41 1.87 8.47
C LYS A 118 -25.19 2.61 9.79
N ARG A 119 -23.94 2.71 10.25
CA ARG A 119 -23.59 3.44 11.48
C ARG A 119 -23.88 4.93 11.36
N LEU A 120 -23.56 5.53 10.22
CA LEU A 120 -23.79 6.95 9.96
C LEU A 120 -25.28 7.29 9.91
N GLN A 121 -26.09 6.44 9.27
CA GLN A 121 -27.56 6.55 9.28
C GLN A 121 -28.14 6.37 10.69
N ALA A 122 -27.64 5.40 11.46
CA ALA A 122 -28.09 5.19 12.84
C ALA A 122 -27.78 6.42 13.72
N GLN A 123 -26.60 7.02 13.57
CA GLN A 123 -26.23 8.21 14.31
C GLN A 123 -27.07 9.43 13.91
N ALA A 124 -27.37 9.60 12.61
CA ALA A 124 -28.29 10.64 12.14
C ALA A 124 -29.70 10.50 12.76
N ARG A 125 -30.23 9.27 12.85
CA ARG A 125 -31.52 9.02 13.51
C ARG A 125 -31.49 9.39 15.00
N ARG A 126 -30.41 9.06 15.70
CA ARG A 126 -30.23 9.43 17.12
C ARG A 126 -30.17 10.94 17.31
N ILE A 127 -29.48 11.66 16.43
CA ILE A 127 -29.45 13.13 16.43
C ILE A 127 -30.89 13.66 16.28
N ASN A 128 -31.64 13.14 15.32
CA ASN A 128 -33.02 13.60 15.07
C ASN A 128 -33.96 13.30 16.24
N GLN A 129 -33.79 12.15 16.91
CA GLN A 129 -34.53 11.82 18.13
C GLN A 129 -34.20 12.78 19.28
N ALA A 130 -32.91 13.06 19.50
CA ALA A 130 -32.50 14.03 20.52
C ALA A 130 -33.00 15.44 20.20
N ALA A 131 -32.98 15.84 18.93
CA ALA A 131 -33.52 17.11 18.47
C ALA A 131 -35.02 17.23 18.76
N ALA A 132 -35.80 16.18 18.50
CA ALA A 132 -37.24 16.16 18.78
C ALA A 132 -37.55 16.28 20.29
N LEU A 133 -36.79 15.56 21.13
CA LEU A 133 -36.93 15.67 22.58
C LEU A 133 -36.60 17.09 23.07
N LEU A 134 -35.49 17.66 22.59
CA LEU A 134 -35.12 19.02 22.94
C LEU A 134 -36.16 20.05 22.48
N GLU A 135 -36.72 19.88 21.28
CA GLU A 135 -37.79 20.74 20.78
C GLU A 135 -39.02 20.71 21.70
N SER A 136 -39.42 19.53 22.17
CA SER A 136 -40.55 19.40 23.10
C SER A 136 -40.29 20.05 24.46
N GLU A 137 -39.07 19.95 24.99
CA GLU A 137 -38.70 20.58 26.27
C GLU A 137 -38.66 22.11 26.15
N ILE A 138 -38.16 22.64 25.02
CA ILE A 138 -38.16 24.09 24.77
C ILE A 138 -39.60 24.63 24.68
N LYS A 139 -40.48 23.91 23.98
CA LYS A 139 -41.92 24.26 23.91
C LYS A 139 -42.57 24.23 25.30
N ALA A 140 -42.33 23.19 26.09
CA ALA A 140 -42.86 23.08 27.45
C ALA A 140 -42.35 24.22 28.38
N LEU A 141 -41.06 24.56 28.30
CA LEU A 141 -40.49 25.69 29.03
C LEU A 141 -41.16 27.01 28.62
N LYS A 142 -41.43 27.20 27.32
CA LYS A 142 -42.10 28.39 26.82
C LYS A 142 -43.54 28.49 27.30
N GLU A 143 -44.31 27.40 27.25
CA GLU A 143 -45.67 27.36 27.79
C GLU A 143 -45.70 27.69 29.29
N LEU A 144 -44.72 27.19 30.07
CA LEU A 144 -44.61 27.50 31.49
C LEU A 144 -44.28 28.99 31.71
N TYR A 145 -43.35 29.53 30.93
CA TYR A 145 -43.02 30.96 30.97
C TYR A 145 -44.23 31.82 30.63
N ASP A 146 -44.93 31.53 29.53
CA ASP A 146 -46.09 32.32 29.09
C ASP A 146 -47.24 32.29 30.12
N ARG A 147 -47.37 31.21 30.90
CA ARG A 147 -48.32 31.12 32.04
C ARG A 147 -47.86 31.89 33.27
N LEU A 148 -46.56 31.88 33.58
CA LEU A 148 -46.00 32.47 34.79
C LEU A 148 -45.77 33.99 34.65
N ASN A 149 -45.31 34.42 33.47
CA ASN A 149 -44.81 35.77 33.24
C ASN A 149 -45.83 36.89 33.54
N PRO A 150 -47.14 36.76 33.19
CA PRO A 150 -48.13 37.77 33.55
C PRO A 150 -48.23 37.98 35.07
N SER A 151 -48.41 36.88 35.82
CA SER A 151 -48.50 36.91 37.28
C SER A 151 -47.21 37.41 37.94
N TYR A 152 -46.06 37.02 37.40
CA TYR A 152 -44.76 37.49 37.88
C TYR A 152 -44.58 39.01 37.68
N SER A 153 -44.99 39.51 36.51
CA SER A 153 -44.89 40.91 36.14
C SER A 153 -45.81 41.81 36.97
N GLU A 154 -46.98 41.31 37.36
CA GLU A 154 -47.93 42.02 38.22
C GLU A 154 -47.48 42.11 39.69
N TRP A 155 -46.70 41.14 40.16
CA TRP A 155 -46.28 41.06 41.56
C TRP A 155 -45.02 41.85 41.92
N TYR A 156 -44.16 42.15 40.93
CA TYR A 156 -42.90 42.86 41.16
C TYR A 156 -42.97 44.32 40.69
N GLU A 157 -42.50 45.25 41.53
CA GLU A 157 -42.44 46.68 41.18
C GLU A 157 -41.47 46.97 40.01
N GLN A 158 -40.49 46.08 39.79
CA GLN A 158 -39.55 46.11 38.67
C GLN A 158 -39.34 44.68 38.13
N PRO A 159 -40.23 44.18 37.26
CA PRO A 159 -40.13 42.82 36.77
C PRO A 159 -38.90 42.66 35.86
N THR A 160 -38.09 41.63 36.13
CA THR A 160 -36.96 41.22 35.27
C THR A 160 -37.43 40.11 34.33
N GLU A 161 -36.90 40.07 33.11
CA GLU A 161 -37.19 38.98 32.18
C GLU A 161 -36.65 37.65 32.75
N ILE A 162 -37.56 36.71 33.03
CA ILE A 162 -37.21 35.46 33.74
C ILE A 162 -36.41 34.52 32.82
N VAL A 163 -36.73 34.51 31.52
CA VAL A 163 -36.09 33.68 30.50
C VAL A 163 -36.12 34.39 29.15
N GLU A 164 -34.96 34.49 28.49
CA GLU A 164 -34.86 34.92 27.08
C GLU A 164 -34.80 33.70 26.16
N PHE A 165 -35.74 33.57 25.23
CA PHE A 165 -35.76 32.47 24.23
C PHE A 165 -34.99 32.87 22.97
N ALA A 166 -33.66 32.94 23.06
CA ALA A 166 -32.80 33.32 21.93
C ALA A 166 -32.62 32.20 20.88
N ALA A 167 -32.81 30.94 21.26
CA ALA A 167 -32.65 29.80 20.36
C ALA A 167 -33.83 29.71 19.38
N LYS A 168 -33.54 29.76 18.08
CA LYS A 168 -34.55 29.66 16.99
C LYS A 168 -34.49 28.36 16.20
N THR A 169 -33.42 27.59 16.38
CA THR A 169 -33.16 26.38 15.59
C THR A 169 -32.50 25.29 16.43
N ILE A 170 -32.70 24.03 16.05
CA ILE A 170 -32.07 22.85 16.66
C ILE A 170 -31.28 22.08 15.59
N PRO A 171 -30.07 21.58 15.92
CA PRO A 171 -29.32 20.70 15.02
C PRO A 171 -30.13 19.48 14.59
N TYR A 172 -30.19 19.22 13.29
CA TYR A 172 -30.97 18.14 12.69
C TYR A 172 -30.25 17.55 11.48
N ALA A 173 -30.29 16.23 11.34
CA ALA A 173 -29.71 15.52 10.21
C ALA A 173 -30.75 15.34 9.09
N PHE A 174 -30.50 16.00 7.97
CA PHE A 174 -31.32 15.94 6.76
C PHE A 174 -30.77 14.89 5.79
N PRO A 175 -31.59 13.89 5.40
CA PRO A 175 -31.24 13.04 4.28
C PRO A 175 -31.33 13.84 2.98
N SER A 176 -30.29 13.76 2.14
CA SER A 176 -30.26 14.23 0.77
C SER A 176 -30.00 13.03 -0.16
N SER A 177 -30.22 13.19 -1.47
CA SER A 177 -30.20 12.10 -2.45
C SER A 177 -28.91 11.25 -2.45
N ASN A 178 -27.77 11.81 -2.02
CA ASN A 178 -26.49 11.12 -1.97
C ASN A 178 -25.67 11.39 -0.70
N ARG A 179 -26.23 12.07 0.31
CA ARG A 179 -25.49 12.46 1.51
C ARG A 179 -26.41 12.75 2.69
N LEU A 180 -25.85 12.67 3.89
CA LEU A 180 -26.47 13.20 5.11
C LEU A 180 -25.91 14.59 5.39
N ILE A 181 -26.79 15.56 5.62
CA ILE A 181 -26.42 16.95 5.91
C ILE A 181 -26.83 17.23 7.36
N LEU A 182 -25.85 17.52 8.22
CA LEU A 182 -26.16 18.08 9.53
C LEU A 182 -26.40 19.57 9.36
N GLY A 183 -27.63 20.01 9.60
CA GLY A 183 -28.05 21.40 9.50
C GLY A 183 -28.85 21.82 10.72
N ASN A 184 -29.57 22.92 10.60
CA ASN A 184 -30.42 23.46 11.65
C ASN A 184 -31.88 23.43 11.19
N LYS A 185 -32.75 22.79 11.96
CA LYS A 185 -34.21 22.83 11.79
C LYS A 185 -34.77 23.97 12.63
N GLU A 186 -35.70 24.75 12.09
CA GLU A 186 -36.41 25.78 12.87
C GLU A 186 -37.23 25.12 13.98
N ILE A 187 -37.24 25.78 15.15
CA ILE A 187 -38.14 25.42 16.25
C ILE A 187 -39.48 26.07 15.92
N GLU A 188 -40.51 25.26 15.71
CA GLU A 188 -41.87 25.80 15.60
C GLU A 188 -42.27 26.33 16.98
N MET A 189 -42.29 27.65 17.16
CA MET A 189 -42.70 28.30 18.41
C MET A 189 -44.15 28.72 18.37
#